data_AF-A0A921B2F7-F1
#
_entry.id   AF-A0A921B2F7-F1
#
_cell.length_a   1.000
_cell.length_b   1.000
_cell.length_c   1.000
_cell.angle_alpha   90.00
_cell.angle_beta   90.00
_cell.angle_gamma   90.00
#
_symmetry.space_group_name_H-M   'P 1'
#
loop_
_entity.id
_entity.type
_entity.pdbx_description
1 polymer ?
#
loop_
_entity_poly.entity_id
_entity_poly.type
_entity_poly.pdbx_seq_one_letter_code
_entity_poly.pdbx_strand_id
1 'polypeptide(L)'
;MRSINEFFTKYLNRHELNHNYRELISKALADPDVQTFLAAHSDQLNEAGVEKSAAAIYEYVANKHAKTGKGALSAAGYEPFLRVNNGYVEVVYQPDDQLVAQQRADQQASRVTMVNLPKDLA
;
A
#
# COMPACT_ATOMS: atom_id res chain seq x y z
N MET A 1 28.07 4.13 3.22
CA MET A 1 26.66 4.55 3.06
C MET A 1 25.90 4.04 4.27
N ARG A 2 25.16 4.90 5.01
CA ARG A 2 24.29 4.46 6.12
C ARG A 2 23.02 3.82 5.55
N SER A 3 22.51 2.77 6.18
CA SER A 3 21.32 2.05 5.67
C SER A 3 20.03 2.77 6.07
N ILE A 4 18.98 2.64 5.25
CA ILE A 4 17.67 3.23 5.54
C ILE A 4 17.08 2.69 6.85
N ASN A 5 17.33 1.42 7.17
CA ASN A 5 16.94 0.80 8.44
C ASN A 5 17.58 1.51 9.65
N GLU A 6 18.84 1.93 9.53
CA GLU A 6 19.52 2.67 10.60
C GLU A 6 18.81 4.00 10.90
N PHE A 7 18.33 4.69 9.86
CA PHE A 7 17.55 5.91 10.02
C PHE A 7 16.21 5.64 10.72
N PHE A 8 15.50 4.57 10.36
CA PHE A 8 14.27 4.18 11.06
C PHE A 8 14.50 3.85 12.53
N THR A 9 15.52 3.05 12.84
CA THR A 9 15.87 2.73 14.24
C THR A 9 16.21 4.00 15.03
N LYS A 10 16.99 4.90 14.42
CA LYS A 10 17.35 6.17 15.05
C LYS A 10 16.14 7.09 15.25
N TYR A 11 15.20 7.13 14.30
CA TYR A 11 13.94 7.87 14.42
C TYR A 11 13.09 7.33 15.57
N LEU A 12 12.87 6.00 15.62
CA LEU A 12 12.07 5.36 16.67
C LEU A 12 12.66 5.53 18.07
N ASN A 13 13.97 5.69 18.18
CA ASN A 13 14.67 5.89 19.45
C ASN A 13 14.81 7.36 19.87
N ARG A 14 14.71 8.33 18.93
CA ARG A 14 14.95 9.76 19.22
C ARG A 14 13.77 10.48 19.85
N HIS A 15 12.56 9.94 19.69
CA HIS A 15 11.34 10.55 20.20
C HIS A 15 10.79 9.72 21.37
N GLU A 16 10.16 10.38 22.35
CA GLU A 16 9.32 9.74 23.37
C GLU A 16 8.03 9.17 22.75
N LEU A 17 8.17 8.45 21.64
CA LEU A 17 7.09 7.74 21.00
C LEU A 17 6.58 6.70 21.97
N ASN A 18 5.25 6.61 22.05
CA ASN A 18 4.58 5.59 22.84
C ASN A 18 5.18 4.21 22.51
N HIS A 19 5.47 3.41 23.54
CA HIS A 19 6.05 2.08 23.41
C HIS A 19 5.29 1.22 22.38
N ASN A 20 3.96 1.28 22.39
CA ASN A 20 3.11 0.56 21.45
C ASN A 20 3.34 0.99 20.00
N TYR A 21 3.50 2.29 19.75
CA TYR A 21 3.79 2.80 18.40
C TYR A 21 5.12 2.26 17.89
N ARG A 22 6.17 2.30 18.72
CA ARG A 22 7.50 1.79 18.36
C ARG A 22 7.47 0.31 18.02
N GLU A 23 6.75 -0.49 18.79
CA GLU A 23 6.59 -1.93 18.48
C GLU A 23 5.86 -2.17 17.16
N LEU A 24 4.77 -1.45 16.90
CA LEU A 24 3.99 -1.61 15.66
C LEU A 24 4.83 -1.28 14.43
N ILE A 25 5.56 -0.15 14.45
CA ILE A 25 6.44 0.23 13.34
C ILE A 25 7.60 -0.74 13.21
N SER A 26 8.22 -1.17 14.33
CA SER A 26 9.33 -2.13 14.27
C SER A 26 8.91 -3.48 13.66
N LYS A 27 7.71 -3.96 14.00
CA LYS A 27 7.13 -5.18 13.40
C LYS A 27 6.87 -4.98 11.91
N ALA A 28 6.32 -3.83 11.51
CA ALA A 28 6.10 -3.53 10.10
C ALA A 28 7.41 -3.40 9.31
N LEU A 29 8.45 -2.80 9.90
CA LEU A 29 9.78 -2.72 9.28
C LEU A 29 10.43 -4.10 9.15
N ALA A 30 10.19 -5.03 10.07
CA ALA A 30 10.72 -6.38 10.00
C ALA A 30 10.06 -7.25 8.92
N ASP A 31 9.01 -6.76 8.26
CA ASP A 31 8.31 -7.46 7.22
C ASP A 31 9.20 -7.67 5.96
N PRO A 32 9.26 -8.88 5.38
CA PRO A 32 10.15 -9.17 4.23
C PRO A 32 9.87 -8.32 2.99
N ASP A 33 8.59 -8.01 2.71
CA ASP A 33 8.22 -7.21 1.53
C ASP A 33 8.65 -5.76 1.74
N VAL A 34 8.50 -5.25 2.97
CA VAL A 34 9.01 -3.92 3.37
C VAL A 34 10.53 -3.86 3.26
N GLN A 35 11.26 -4.86 3.78
CA GLN A 35 12.72 -4.90 3.69
C GLN A 35 13.20 -4.91 2.23
N THR A 36 12.54 -5.70 1.38
CA THR A 36 12.85 -5.78 -0.04
C THR A 36 12.60 -4.44 -0.74
N PHE A 37 11.46 -3.81 -0.47
CA PHE A 37 11.11 -2.51 -1.01
C PHE A 37 12.10 -1.41 -0.58
N LEU A 38 12.40 -1.34 0.72
CA LEU A 38 13.33 -0.34 1.26
C LEU A 38 14.75 -0.51 0.72
N ALA A 39 15.21 -1.75 0.49
CA ALA A 39 16.49 -2.01 -0.14
C ALA A 39 16.51 -1.53 -1.60
N ALA A 40 15.45 -1.83 -2.36
CA ALA A 40 15.31 -1.45 -3.77
C ALA A 40 15.22 0.06 -4.01
N HIS A 41 14.76 0.82 -3.01
CA HIS A 41 14.55 2.27 -3.10
C HIS A 41 15.40 3.09 -2.12
N SER A 42 16.51 2.51 -1.64
CA SER A 42 17.35 3.12 -0.60
C SER A 42 18.01 4.43 -1.03
N ASP A 43 18.22 4.64 -2.33
CA ASP A 43 18.78 5.84 -2.94
C ASP A 43 17.76 6.99 -3.08
N GLN A 44 16.46 6.66 -3.04
CA GLN A 44 15.38 7.61 -3.23
C GLN A 44 14.82 8.17 -1.92
N LEU A 45 15.11 7.54 -0.78
CA LEU A 45 14.59 7.95 0.54
C LEU A 45 15.59 8.83 1.29
N ASN A 46 15.11 9.89 1.94
CA ASN A 46 15.93 10.77 2.78
C ASN A 46 15.51 10.70 4.27
N GLU A 47 16.32 11.25 5.18
CA GLU A 47 16.08 11.18 6.64
C GLU A 47 14.72 11.80 7.04
N ALA A 48 14.29 12.88 6.38
CA ALA A 48 12.98 13.49 6.61
C ALA A 48 11.82 12.64 6.05
N GLY A 49 12.09 11.86 5.00
CA GLY A 49 11.14 10.95 4.39
C GLY A 49 10.84 9.73 5.25
N VAL A 50 11.83 9.25 6.01
CA VAL A 50 11.69 8.11 6.94
C VAL A 50 10.58 8.32 7.95
N GLU A 51 10.53 9.49 8.58
CA GLU A 51 9.49 9.84 9.55
C GLU A 51 8.08 9.80 8.93
N LYS A 52 7.93 10.40 7.75
CA LYS A 52 6.67 10.39 6.99
C LYS A 52 6.28 9.00 6.50
N SER A 53 7.27 8.17 6.21
CA SER A 53 7.10 6.81 5.68
C SER A 53 6.64 5.80 6.73
N ALA A 54 6.92 6.05 8.02
CA ALA A 54 6.63 5.08 9.08
C ALA A 54 5.15 4.69 9.14
N ALA A 55 4.25 5.68 9.03
CA ALA A 55 2.81 5.44 9.01
C ALA A 55 2.38 4.61 7.78
N ALA A 56 2.89 4.93 6.60
CA ALA A 56 2.60 4.21 5.36
C ALA A 56 3.09 2.75 5.40
N ILE A 57 4.29 2.51 5.93
CA ILE A 57 4.84 1.16 6.08
C ILE A 57 3.97 0.31 7.01
N TYR A 58 3.52 0.89 8.14
CA TYR A 58 2.59 0.20 9.04
C TYR A 58 1.26 -0.10 8.37
N GLU A 59 0.67 0.89 7.68
CA GLU A 59 -0.58 0.71 6.97
C GLU A 59 -0.50 -0.42 5.94
N TYR A 60 0.59 -0.46 5.17
CA TYR A 60 0.82 -1.52 4.20
C TYR A 60 0.84 -2.90 4.86
N VAL A 61 1.62 -3.10 5.92
CA VAL A 61 1.70 -4.42 6.59
C VAL A 61 0.39 -4.80 7.28
N ALA A 62 -0.30 -3.81 7.86
CA ALA A 62 -1.61 -4.03 8.49
C ALA A 62 -2.67 -4.47 7.47
N ASN A 63 -2.61 -3.96 6.23
CA ASN A 63 -3.60 -4.23 5.19
C ASN A 63 -3.18 -5.33 4.19
N LYS A 64 -1.90 -5.65 4.03
CA LYS A 64 -1.45 -6.67 3.04
C LYS A 64 -1.95 -8.08 3.39
N HIS A 65 -2.14 -8.37 4.68
CA HIS A 65 -2.71 -9.65 5.15
C HIS A 65 -4.24 -9.59 5.34
N ALA A 66 -4.88 -8.47 4.99
CA ALA A 66 -6.32 -8.28 5.15
C ALA A 66 -7.17 -9.07 4.16
N LYS A 67 -6.60 -10.03 3.42
CA LYS A 67 -7.37 -11.12 2.74
C LYS A 67 -8.27 -11.90 3.72
N THR A 68 -8.09 -11.72 5.03
CA THR A 68 -8.95 -12.23 6.11
C THR A 68 -10.03 -11.25 6.60
N GLY A 69 -10.25 -10.11 5.93
CA GLY A 69 -11.47 -9.29 6.08
C GLY A 69 -11.42 -8.13 7.09
N LYS A 70 -10.25 -7.50 7.31
CA LYS A 70 -10.14 -6.38 8.29
C LYS A 70 -9.99 -4.98 7.70
N GLY A 71 -9.75 -4.84 6.38
CA GLY A 71 -9.62 -3.54 5.71
C GLY A 71 -10.79 -3.29 4.75
N ALA A 72 -11.43 -2.12 4.83
CA ALA A 72 -12.59 -1.77 3.98
C ALA A 72 -12.26 -1.80 2.47
N LEU A 73 -11.06 -1.36 2.09
CA LEU A 73 -10.58 -1.40 0.70
C LEU A 73 -10.24 -2.82 0.24
N SER A 74 -9.61 -3.63 1.09
CA SER A 74 -9.34 -5.04 0.79
C SER A 74 -10.63 -5.86 0.67
N ALA A 75 -11.64 -5.57 1.48
CA ALA A 75 -12.97 -6.16 1.33
C ALA A 75 -13.67 -5.75 0.03
N ALA A 76 -13.29 -4.59 -0.54
CA ALA A 76 -13.78 -4.11 -1.82
C ALA A 76 -12.94 -4.58 -3.03
N GLY A 77 -11.99 -5.50 -2.84
CA GLY A 77 -11.15 -6.05 -3.92
C GLY A 77 -9.93 -5.20 -4.28
N TYR A 78 -9.42 -4.38 -3.37
CA TYR A 78 -8.20 -3.59 -3.56
C TYR A 78 -7.04 -4.07 -2.68
N GLU A 79 -5.86 -4.22 -3.27
CA GLU A 79 -4.63 -4.60 -2.57
C GLU A 79 -3.70 -3.38 -2.39
N PRO A 80 -3.05 -3.23 -1.21
CA PRO A 80 -2.11 -2.16 -0.96
C PRO A 80 -0.73 -2.46 -1.55
N PHE A 81 -0.05 -1.42 -2.03
CA PHE A 81 1.31 -1.46 -2.55
C PHE A 81 2.11 -0.27 -2.03
N LEU A 82 3.40 -0.47 -1.79
CA LEU A 82 4.32 0.61 -1.43
C LEU A 82 4.81 1.33 -2.69
N ARG A 83 4.90 2.66 -2.61
CA ARG A 83 5.48 3.51 -3.65
C ARG A 83 6.33 4.59 -3.02
N VAL A 84 7.48 4.91 -3.63
CA VAL A 84 8.23 6.11 -3.27
C VAL A 84 7.70 7.30 -4.05
N ASN A 85 7.39 8.38 -3.34
CA ASN A 85 6.97 9.66 -3.89
C ASN A 85 7.72 10.79 -3.17
N ASN A 86 8.39 11.67 -3.93
CA ASN A 86 9.08 12.85 -3.40
C ASN A 86 9.97 12.57 -2.17
N GLY A 87 10.65 11.42 -2.15
CA GLY A 87 11.61 11.07 -1.10
C GLY A 87 11.02 10.39 0.14
N TYR A 88 9.74 10.00 0.12
CA TYR A 88 9.09 9.22 1.18
C TYR A 88 8.19 8.12 0.61
N VAL A 89 7.76 7.20 1.46
CA VAL A 89 6.93 6.04 1.11
C VAL A 89 5.45 6.37 1.32
N GLU A 90 4.62 5.97 0.36
CA GLU A 90 3.16 6.05 0.38
C GLU A 90 2.57 4.66 0.14
N VAL A 91 1.34 4.44 0.64
CA VAL A 91 0.52 3.29 0.27
C VAL A 91 -0.42 3.67 -0.86
N VAL A 92 -0.44 2.86 -1.91
CA VAL A 92 -1.37 3.00 -3.04
C VAL A 92 -2.19 1.72 -3.13
N TYR A 93 -3.49 1.86 -3.37
CA TYR A 93 -4.40 0.72 -3.54
C TYR A 93 -4.67 0.49 -5.01
N GLN A 94 -4.59 -0.77 -5.43
CA GLN A 94 -4.91 -1.19 -6.80
C GLN A 94 -5.93 -2.33 -6.79
N PRO A 95 -6.84 -2.39 -7.78
CA PRO A 95 -7.74 -3.53 -7.95
C PRO A 95 -6.98 -4.85 -8.01
N ASP A 96 -7.46 -5.86 -7.31
CA ASP A 96 -6.94 -7.23 -7.44
C ASP A 96 -7.40 -7.88 -8.75
N ASP A 97 -6.79 -9.01 -9.10
CA ASP A 97 -7.08 -9.74 -10.33
C ASP A 97 -8.56 -10.16 -10.43
N GLN A 98 -9.24 -10.40 -9.31
CA GLN A 98 -10.65 -10.81 -9.30
C GLN A 98 -11.55 -9.62 -9.65
N LEU A 99 -11.32 -8.47 -9.02
CA LEU A 99 -12.05 -7.23 -9.29
C LEU A 99 -11.81 -6.76 -10.74
N VAL A 100 -10.58 -6.88 -11.24
CA VAL A 100 -10.25 -6.59 -12.63
C VAL A 100 -11.01 -7.53 -13.59
N ALA A 101 -11.05 -8.83 -13.30
CA ALA A 101 -11.78 -9.79 -14.13
C ALA A 101 -13.29 -9.53 -14.14
N GLN A 102 -13.87 -9.21 -12.98
CA GLN A 102 -15.29 -8.86 -12.86
C GLN A 102 -15.62 -7.60 -13.66
N GLN A 103 -14.84 -6.53 -13.51
CA GLN A 103 -15.04 -5.29 -14.28
C GLN A 103 -14.95 -5.52 -15.79
N ARG A 104 -14.04 -6.39 -16.25
CA ARG A 104 -13.94 -6.76 -17.67
C ARG A 104 -15.20 -7.50 -18.16
N ALA A 105 -15.73 -8.43 -17.37
CA ALA A 105 -16.94 -9.16 -17.70
C ALA A 105 -18.17 -8.22 -17.78
N ASP A 106 -18.32 -7.31 -16.81
CA ASP A 106 -19.42 -6.35 -16.77
C ASP A 106 -19.40 -5.37 -17.95
N GLN A 107 -18.20 -4.93 -18.35
CA GLN A 107 -18.00 -4.08 -19.54
C GLN A 107 -18.40 -4.82 -20.83
N GLN A 108 -18.07 -6.11 -20.94
CA GLN A 108 -18.48 -6.93 -22.07
C GLN A 108 -20.00 -7.11 -22.12
N ALA A 109 -20.64 -7.40 -20.98
CA ALA A 109 -22.09 -7.55 -20.90
C ALA A 109 -22.82 -6.24 -21.26
N SER A 110 -22.34 -5.11 -20.75
CA SER A 110 -22.93 -3.79 -21.02
C SER A 110 -22.86 -3.39 -22.50
N ARG A 111 -21.81 -3.79 -23.21
CA ARG A 111 -21.70 -3.61 -24.67
C ARG A 111 -22.75 -4.39 -25.44
N VAL A 112 -23.01 -5.64 -25.05
CA VAL A 112 -24.07 -6.46 -25.67
C VAL A 112 -25.44 -5.82 -25.46
N THR A 113 -25.71 -5.29 -24.27
CA THR A 113 -26.98 -4.58 -23.99
C THR A 113 -27.14 -3.31 -24.83
N MET A 114 -26.08 -2.51 -24.98
CA MET A 114 -26.13 -1.29 -25.82
C MET A 114 -26.36 -1.59 -27.31
N VAL A 115 -25.77 -2.65 -27.85
CA VAL A 115 -26.03 -3.08 -29.25
C VAL A 115 -27.49 -3.48 -29.46
N ASN A 116 -28.14 -3.99 -28.41
CA ASN A 116 -29.55 -4.37 -28.44
C ASN A 116 -30.50 -3.22 -28.02
N LEU A 117 -29.99 -2.02 -27.75
CA LEU A 117 -30.84 -0.87 -27.44
C LEU A 117 -31.53 -0.37 -28.73
N PRO A 118 -32.87 -0.23 -28.74
CA PRO A 118 -33.58 0.36 -29.86
C PRO A 118 -33.03 1.75 -30.17
N LYS A 119 -32.84 2.07 -31.46
CA LYS A 119 -32.24 3.33 -31.93
C LYS A 119 -32.97 4.60 -31.48
N ASP A 120 -34.19 4.45 -30.97
CA ASP A 120 -35.04 5.55 -30.50
C ASP A 120 -34.73 5.98 -29.04
N LEU A 121 -33.84 5.28 -28.33
CA LEU A 121 -33.45 5.55 -26.94
C LEU A 121 -31.95 5.87 -26.75
N ALA A 122 -31.18 6.01 -27.85
CA ALA A 122 -29.75 6.30 -27.84
C ALA A 122 -29.44 7.80 -28.00
#